data_AF-A0A852AH76-F1
#
_entry.id   AF-A0A852AH76-F1
#
_cell.length_a   1.000
_cell.length_b   1.000
_cell.length_c   1.000
_cell.angle_alpha   90.00
_cell.angle_beta   90.00
_cell.angle_gamma   90.00
#
_symmetry.space_group_name_H-M   'P 1'
#
loop_
_entity.id
_entity.type
_entity.pdbx_description
1 polymer ?
#
loop_
_entity_poly.entity_id
_entity_poly.type
_entity_poly.pdbx_seq_one_letter_code
_entity_poly.pdbx_strand_id
1 'polypeptide(L)'
;SAAPGPCQRFHGRCGQNVALAAEGLGAARVSGYCHGLVFSRSHLRPGELFEVLIEALDERWAGSLRVGLSQGCPQVCPVPVPGV
;
A
#
# COMPACT_ATOMS: atom_id res chain seq x y z
N SER A 1 20.71 20.04 6.14
CA SER A 1 19.27 20.22 6.37
C SER A 1 18.55 19.35 5.37
N ALA A 2 17.99 18.21 5.80
CA ALA A 2 17.18 17.40 4.89
C ALA A 2 15.85 18.14 4.72
N ALA A 3 15.53 18.56 3.49
CA ALA A 3 14.19 19.03 3.18
C ALA A 3 13.19 17.96 3.65
N PRO A 4 12.03 18.34 4.21
CA PRO A 4 11.00 17.36 4.51
C PRO A 4 10.78 16.53 3.23
N GLY A 5 10.96 15.22 3.35
CA GLY A 5 10.78 14.31 2.22
C GLY A 5 9.40 14.50 1.61
N PRO A 6 9.20 14.13 0.34
CA PRO A 6 7.87 14.20 -0.26
C PRO A 6 6.87 13.51 0.64
N CYS A 7 5.69 14.10 0.88
CA CYS A 7 4.61 13.41 1.58
C CYS A 7 4.23 12.18 0.76
N GLN A 8 4.78 11.03 1.14
CA GLN A 8 4.51 9.76 0.50
C GLN A 8 3.06 9.38 0.74
N ARG A 9 2.38 8.95 -0.32
CA ARG A 9 0.95 8.63 -0.32
C ARG A 9 0.76 7.28 -0.99
N PHE A 10 -0.29 6.57 -0.63
CA PHE A 10 -0.77 5.44 -1.40
C PHE A 10 -1.38 5.90 -2.72
N HIS A 11 -1.16 5.09 -3.76
CA HIS A 11 -1.74 5.28 -5.08
C HIS A 11 -3.24 4.99 -5.05
N GLY A 12 -4.05 5.75 -5.79
CA GLY A 12 -5.51 5.57 -5.83
C GLY A 12 -5.97 4.21 -6.39
N ARG A 13 -5.15 3.61 -7.27
CA ARG A 13 -5.35 2.23 -7.73
C ARG A 13 -4.84 1.25 -6.68
N CYS A 14 -5.78 0.58 -6.01
CA CYS A 14 -5.54 -0.42 -4.98
C CYS A 14 -6.39 -1.68 -5.23
N GLY A 15 -6.19 -2.70 -4.42
CA GLY A 15 -6.98 -3.93 -4.49
C GLY A 15 -8.43 -3.71 -4.07
N GLN A 16 -9.33 -4.58 -4.54
CA GLN A 16 -10.79 -4.49 -4.34
C GLN A 16 -11.22 -4.47 -2.87
N ASN A 17 -10.39 -5.02 -1.99
CA ASN A 17 -10.67 -5.16 -0.57
C ASN A 17 -10.02 -4.06 0.29
N VAL A 18 -9.59 -2.96 -0.33
CA VAL A 18 -8.93 -1.82 0.33
C VAL A 18 -9.80 -0.57 0.24
N ALA A 19 -9.95 0.12 1.36
CA ALA A 19 -10.40 1.51 1.40
C ALA A 19 -9.20 2.43 1.67
N LEU A 20 -9.03 3.45 0.83
CA LEU A 20 -8.01 4.48 1.02
C LEU A 20 -8.60 5.63 1.84
N ALA A 21 -7.84 6.10 2.82
CA ALA A 21 -8.17 7.32 3.55
C ALA A 21 -7.97 8.56 2.66
N ALA A 22 -8.51 9.69 3.11
CA ALA A 22 -8.42 10.96 2.40
C ALA A 22 -6.97 11.27 1.98
N GLU A 23 -6.81 11.70 0.73
CA GLU A 23 -5.53 12.04 0.13
C GLU A 23 -4.48 10.88 0.10
N GLY A 24 -4.89 9.63 0.33
CA GLY A 24 -4.02 8.45 0.26
C GLY A 24 -3.00 8.36 1.41
N LEU A 25 -3.29 8.95 2.57
CA LEU A 25 -2.40 8.87 3.74
C LEU A 25 -2.58 7.58 4.56
N GLY A 26 -3.68 6.86 4.32
CA GLY A 26 -3.99 5.62 5.01
C GLY A 26 -4.65 4.62 4.07
N ALA A 27 -4.58 3.35 4.44
CA ALA A 27 -5.22 2.26 3.72
C ALA A 27 -5.68 1.21 4.73
N ALA A 28 -6.95 0.82 4.64
CA ALA A 28 -7.53 -0.21 5.49
C ALA A 28 -8.09 -1.34 4.64
N ARG A 29 -7.88 -2.58 5.08
CA ARG A 29 -8.61 -3.73 4.52
C ARG A 29 -10.03 -3.70 5.06
N VAL A 30 -11.02 -3.76 4.17
CA VAL A 30 -12.44 -3.66 4.56
C VAL A 30 -13.22 -4.96 4.41
N SER A 31 -12.74 -5.91 3.62
CA SER A 31 -13.38 -7.21 3.41
C SER A 31 -12.37 -8.25 2.89
N GLY A 32 -12.68 -9.54 3.00
CA GLY A 32 -11.92 -10.65 2.40
C GLY A 32 -10.45 -10.80 2.84
N TYR A 33 -9.90 -12.01 2.69
CA TYR A 33 -8.49 -12.29 3.01
C TYR A 33 -7.53 -11.86 1.87
N CYS A 34 -8.02 -11.83 0.63
CA CYS A 34 -7.26 -11.52 -0.58
C CYS A 34 -7.47 -10.05 -1.05
N HIS A 35 -6.89 -9.67 -2.19
CA HIS A 35 -7.04 -8.34 -2.82
C HIS A 35 -6.76 -7.12 -1.92
N GLY A 36 -5.84 -7.24 -0.96
CA GLY A 36 -5.46 -6.18 -0.01
C GLY A 36 -4.22 -5.38 -0.42
N LEU A 37 -3.91 -5.27 -1.71
CA LEU A 37 -2.67 -4.65 -2.18
C LEU A 37 -2.81 -3.13 -2.36
N VAL A 38 -1.77 -2.40 -1.95
CA VAL A 38 -1.59 -0.97 -2.23
C VAL A 38 -0.20 -0.71 -2.80
N PHE A 39 -0.04 0.40 -3.51
CA PHE A 39 1.24 0.85 -4.06
C PHE A 39 1.53 2.28 -3.59
N SER A 40 2.80 2.70 -3.66
CA SER A 40 3.15 4.11 -3.53
C SER A 40 2.59 4.91 -4.71
N ARG A 41 2.16 6.15 -4.45
CA ARG A 41 1.63 7.07 -5.47
C ARG A 41 2.69 7.48 -6.49
N SER A 42 3.93 7.57 -6.04
CA SER A 42 5.09 7.95 -6.83
C SER A 42 6.20 6.91 -6.71
N HIS A 43 7.10 6.87 -7.69
CA HIS A 43 8.28 6.02 -7.66
C HIS A 43 9.23 6.45 -6.53
N LEU A 44 9.81 5.48 -5.82
CA LEU A 44 10.81 5.72 -4.79
C LEU A 44 12.20 5.91 -5.41
N ARG A 45 12.88 7.00 -5.09
CA ARG A 45 14.29 7.17 -5.48
C ARG A 45 15.21 6.30 -4.63
N PRO A 46 16.41 5.95 -5.14
CA PRO A 46 17.42 5.29 -4.32
C PRO A 46 17.69 6.08 -3.03
N GLY A 47 17.61 5.39 -1.89
CA GLY A 47 17.79 5.99 -0.55
C GLY A 47 16.59 6.77 -0.01
N GLU A 48 15.49 6.86 -0.76
CA GLU A 48 14.25 7.48 -0.29
C GLU A 48 13.49 6.53 0.65
N LEU A 49 13.06 7.05 1.80
CA LEU A 49 12.28 6.31 2.77
C LEU A 49 10.78 6.42 2.45
N PHE A 50 10.08 5.28 2.56
CA PHE A 50 8.63 5.22 2.65
C PHE A 50 8.28 4.55 3.97
N GLU A 51 7.85 5.35 4.94
CA GLU A 51 7.48 4.87 6.26
C GLU A 51 6.00 4.48 6.28
N VAL A 52 5.68 3.37 6.93
CA VAL A 52 4.30 2.87 7.08
C VAL A 52 4.04 2.64 8.56
N LEU A 53 2.97 3.22 9.08
CA LEU A 53 2.47 2.97 10.42
C LEU A 53 1.33 1.95 10.37
N ILE A 54 1.37 0.95 11.26
CA ILE A 54 0.24 0.06 11.47
C ILE A 54 -0.68 0.73 12.49
N GLU A 55 -1.78 1.34 12.02
CA GLU A 55 -2.71 2.08 12.87
C GLU A 55 -3.63 1.16 13.68
N ALA A 56 -4.00 0.00 13.13
CA ALA A 56 -4.90 -0.95 13.77
C ALA A 56 -4.67 -2.38 13.26
N LEU A 57 -5.04 -3.35 14.10
CA LEU A 57 -5.12 -4.77 13.76
C LEU A 57 -6.58 -5.23 13.83
N ASP A 58 -6.98 -6.10 12.92
CA ASP A 58 -8.31 -6.74 12.94
C ASP A 58 -8.14 -8.21 13.35
N GLU A 59 -8.57 -8.54 14.56
CA GLU A 59 -8.37 -9.85 15.19
C GLU A 59 -9.09 -11.01 14.47
N ARG A 60 -9.98 -10.70 13.52
CA ARG A 60 -10.66 -11.71 12.70
C ARG A 60 -9.73 -12.38 11.70
N TRP A 61 -8.54 -11.83 11.45
CA TRP A 61 -7.60 -12.33 10.46
C TRP A 61 -6.31 -12.82 11.10
N ALA A 62 -5.85 -13.98 10.65
CA ALA A 62 -4.50 -14.47 10.90
C ALA A 62 -3.68 -14.40 9.61
N GLY A 63 -2.39 -14.05 9.73
CA GLY A 63 -1.48 -13.99 8.59
C GLY A 63 -0.37 -12.96 8.77
N SER A 64 0.26 -12.58 7.66
CA SER A 64 1.39 -11.66 7.62
C SER A 64 1.12 -10.47 6.71
N LEU A 65 1.52 -9.27 7.13
CA LEU A 65 1.71 -8.13 6.22
C LEU A 65 2.99 -8.35 5.42
N ARG A 66 2.94 -8.10 4.10
CA ARG A 66 4.11 -8.13 3.21
C ARG A 66 4.36 -6.75 2.62
N VAL A 67 5.62 -6.33 2.63
CA VAL A 67 6.08 -5.06 2.06
C VAL A 67 7.28 -5.36 1.16
N GLY A 68 7.37 -4.66 0.03
CA GLY A 68 8.45 -4.84 -0.93
C GLY A 68 8.44 -3.77 -2.01
N LEU A 69 9.32 -3.94 -2.99
CA LEU A 69 9.47 -3.04 -4.14
C LEU A 69 8.92 -3.70 -5.40
N SER A 70 8.41 -2.88 -6.32
CA SER A 70 7.99 -3.28 -7.66
C SER A 70 8.59 -2.31 -8.66
N GLN A 71 9.00 -2.83 -9.83
CA GLN A 71 9.46 -2.00 -10.95
C GLN A 71 8.31 -1.56 -11.88
N GLY A 72 7.12 -2.15 -11.71
CA GLY A 72 5.97 -1.90 -12.56
C GLY A 72 5.11 -0.72 -12.09
N CYS A 73 4.60 0.07 -13.04
CA CYS A 73 3.70 1.18 -12.75
C CYS A 73 2.38 0.67 -12.14
N PRO A 74 1.91 1.23 -11.00
CA PRO A 74 0.66 0.86 -10.37
C PRO A 74 -0.57 1.02 -11.26
N GLN A 75 -0.50 1.78 -12.36
CA GLN A 75 -1.56 1.93 -13.36
C GLN A 75 -1.61 0.81 -14.40
N VAL A 76 -0.49 0.12 -14.61
CA VAL A 76 -0.32 -0.87 -15.68
C VAL A 76 -0.33 -2.30 -15.12
N CYS A 77 0.20 -2.50 -13.91
CA CYS A 77 0.21 -3.83 -13.28
C CYS A 77 -1.20 -4.21 -12.79
N PRO A 78 -1.78 -5.35 -13.22
CA PRO A 78 -2.96 -5.91 -12.58
C PRO A 78 -2.66 -6.12 -11.10
N VAL A 79 -3.62 -5.84 -10.21
CA VAL A 79 -3.47 -6.22 -8.80
C VAL A 79 -3.42 -7.76 -8.77
N PRO A 80 -2.29 -8.37 -8.39
CA PRO A 80 -2.17 -9.82 -8.37
C PRO A 80 -3.21 -10.40 -7.41
N VAL A 81 -3.91 -11.42 -7.88
CA VAL A 81 -4.73 -12.28 -7.03
C VAL A 81 -3.78 -13.28 -6.36
N PRO A 82 -3.82 -13.45 -5.03
CA PRO A 82 -3.08 -14.56 -4.42
C PRO A 82 -3.57 -15.87 -5.06
N GLY A 83 -2.63 -16.71 -5.51
CA GLY A 83 -2.94 -18.05 -5.98
C GLY A 83 -3.60 -18.87 -4.87
N VAL A 84 -4.55 -19.70 -5.27
CA VAL A 84 -5.19 -20.75 -4.47
C VAL A 84 -4.13 -21.60 -3.76
#